data_AF-A0A6A6KAC4-F1
#
_entry.id   AF-A0A6A6KAC4-F1
#
_cell.length_a   1.000
_cell.length_b   1.000
_cell.length_c   1.000
_cell.angle_alpha   90.00
_cell.angle_beta   90.00
_cell.angle_gamma   90.00
#
_symmetry.space_group_name_H-M   'P 1'
#
loop_
_entity.id
_entity.type
_entity.pdbx_description
1 polymer ?
#
loop_
_entity_poly.entity_id
_entity_poly.type
_entity_poly.pdbx_seq_one_letter_code
_entity_poly.pdbx_strand_id
1 'polypeptide(L)'
;MWSTGEPADSYYAVRPECTDVPKSRFKIRAGKTLSARKWQTAFSPEGHLDIGKTLSRIQRGGIHPSIRGEVWEFLLGCYDPRSTFDEREQMRQRRRTQYARWKEECSEIFPVVGSGRYITAPVITEDDAGSSDADAIAATSEIVKELTSRGPLDKKVIQWLLTLHQIGLDVVRTDRTLVFYENKENLSKLWDILAVYAWIDTDVGYCQGMSDLCSPMIMLLEDEADAFWCFERLMRRLMMWALEYDPDLFDMYEESDSASDKAEGSKGRAKSIRHYGKFERENMKNGAGTEAPLPISVFLVASVLKDKSAKLLTEARGLDDVVKILNDMTGNLDAKKACSGAMKLHKKYLKKAKKT
;
A
#
# COMPACT_ATOMS: atom_id res chain seq x y z
N MET A 1 33.88 -15.71 -9.03
CA MET A 1 32.97 -15.20 -10.07
C MET A 1 31.94 -14.29 -9.40
N TRP A 2 31.98 -12.99 -9.63
CA TRP A 2 31.05 -12.05 -8.99
C TRP A 2 29.73 -12.16 -9.73
N SER A 3 28.66 -12.67 -9.09
CA SER A 3 27.36 -12.81 -9.76
C SER A 3 26.85 -11.41 -10.14
N THR A 4 26.85 -11.09 -11.42
CA THR A 4 26.11 -9.97 -11.98
C THR A 4 24.64 -10.23 -11.69
N GLY A 5 24.09 -9.49 -10.73
CA GLY A 5 22.71 -9.72 -10.29
C GLY A 5 21.71 -9.39 -11.40
N GLU A 6 20.65 -10.18 -11.50
CA GLU A 6 19.58 -9.97 -12.49
C GLU A 6 18.80 -8.68 -12.16
N PRO A 7 18.47 -7.83 -13.16
CA PRO A 7 17.56 -6.71 -12.94
C PRO A 7 16.19 -7.20 -12.49
N ALA A 8 15.60 -6.61 -11.45
CA ALA A 8 14.21 -6.96 -11.10
C ALA A 8 13.18 -6.44 -12.11
N ASP A 9 13.58 -5.51 -12.98
CA ASP A 9 12.73 -4.93 -14.02
C ASP A 9 12.28 -5.99 -15.05
N SER A 10 12.94 -7.15 -15.12
CA SER A 10 12.48 -8.28 -15.95
C SER A 10 11.11 -8.83 -15.52
N TYR A 11 10.70 -8.59 -14.27
CA TYR A 11 9.42 -9.04 -13.73
C TYR A 11 8.28 -8.03 -13.92
N TYR A 12 8.59 -6.81 -14.36
CA TYR A 12 7.62 -5.73 -14.53
C TYR A 12 7.81 -5.12 -15.92
N ALA A 13 7.18 -5.74 -16.91
CA ALA A 13 7.33 -5.36 -18.30
C ALA A 13 6.87 -3.91 -18.52
N VAL A 14 7.77 -3.12 -19.10
CA VAL A 14 7.52 -1.75 -19.55
C VAL A 14 7.14 -1.77 -21.02
N ARG A 15 6.19 -0.92 -21.40
CA ARG A 15 5.73 -0.84 -22.78
C ARG A 15 6.87 -0.42 -23.73
N PRO A 16 6.99 -1.00 -24.93
CA PRO A 16 8.09 -0.72 -25.85
C PRO A 16 8.25 0.77 -26.22
N GLU A 17 7.14 1.51 -26.29
CA GLU A 17 7.10 2.94 -26.58
C GLU A 17 7.63 3.82 -25.43
N CYS A 18 7.66 3.30 -24.20
CA CYS A 18 8.11 4.00 -23.01
C CYS A 18 9.62 3.80 -22.81
N THR A 19 10.43 4.54 -23.57
CA THR A 19 11.90 4.38 -23.56
C THR A 19 12.61 5.11 -22.42
N ASP A 20 11.98 6.15 -21.85
CA ASP A 20 12.56 7.01 -20.81
C ASP A 20 12.25 6.55 -19.37
N VAL A 21 11.84 5.29 -19.18
CA VAL A 21 11.52 4.77 -17.84
C VAL A 21 12.80 4.52 -17.05
N PRO A 22 12.96 5.11 -15.86
CA PRO A 22 14.14 4.89 -15.04
C PRO A 22 14.31 3.43 -14.65
N LYS A 23 15.48 2.86 -14.94
CA LYS A 23 15.79 1.46 -14.59
C LYS A 23 16.02 1.31 -13.10
N SER A 24 15.53 0.21 -12.52
CA SER A 24 15.73 -0.06 -11.10
C SER A 24 17.20 -0.34 -10.80
N ARG A 25 17.67 0.31 -9.74
CA ARG A 25 18.98 0.04 -9.12
C ARG A 25 18.98 -1.27 -8.33
N PHE A 26 17.80 -1.83 -8.04
CA PHE A 26 17.70 -3.12 -7.35
C PHE A 26 18.11 -4.25 -8.29
N LYS A 27 19.03 -5.09 -7.81
CA LYS A 27 19.52 -6.29 -8.51
C LYS A 27 19.31 -7.50 -7.63
N ILE A 28 18.72 -8.54 -8.21
CA ILE A 28 18.52 -9.85 -7.60
C ILE A 28 19.90 -10.51 -7.48
N ARG A 29 20.30 -10.86 -6.26
CA ARG A 29 21.62 -11.43 -5.99
C ARG A 29 21.50 -12.78 -5.30
N ALA A 30 22.02 -13.82 -5.95
CA ALA A 30 22.10 -15.15 -5.38
C ALA A 30 22.74 -15.13 -3.99
N GLY A 31 22.13 -15.85 -3.04
CA GLY A 31 22.58 -15.91 -1.65
C GLY A 31 22.32 -14.67 -0.80
N LYS A 32 21.99 -13.51 -1.39
CA LYS A 32 21.68 -12.26 -0.66
C LYS A 32 20.18 -11.95 -0.64
N THR A 33 19.54 -11.93 -1.80
CA THR A 33 18.10 -11.68 -1.93
C THR A 33 17.32 -12.84 -1.32
N LEU A 34 16.19 -12.55 -0.65
CA LEU A 34 15.30 -13.60 -0.14
C LEU A 34 14.67 -14.33 -1.32
N SER A 35 15.06 -15.58 -1.54
CA SER A 35 14.52 -16.44 -2.60
C SER A 35 13.34 -17.29 -2.10
N ALA A 36 12.54 -17.82 -3.03
CA ALA A 36 11.42 -18.72 -2.72
C ALA A 36 11.83 -19.90 -1.81
N ARG A 37 12.93 -20.58 -2.15
CA ARG A 37 13.47 -21.66 -1.32
C ARG A 37 13.77 -21.20 0.11
N LYS A 38 14.36 -20.01 0.28
CA LYS A 38 14.70 -19.49 1.62
C LYS A 38 13.47 -19.03 2.39
N TRP A 39 12.47 -18.52 1.68
CA TRP A 39 11.15 -18.18 2.23
C TRP A 39 10.44 -19.40 2.79
N GLN A 40 10.34 -20.49 2.02
CA GLN A 40 9.75 -21.76 2.48
C GLN A 40 10.46 -22.31 3.72
N THR A 41 11.79 -22.28 3.76
CA THR A 41 12.55 -22.74 4.95
C THR A 41 12.46 -21.82 6.18
N ALA A 42 11.80 -20.66 6.05
CA ALA A 42 11.60 -19.76 7.18
C ALA A 42 10.40 -20.15 8.05
N PHE A 43 9.56 -21.06 7.56
CA PHE A 43 8.39 -21.57 8.28
C PHE A 43 8.70 -22.81 9.10
N SER A 44 8.02 -22.97 10.24
CA SER A 44 7.94 -24.25 10.96
C SER A 44 7.03 -25.24 10.20
N PRO A 45 7.04 -26.55 10.56
CA PRO A 45 6.12 -27.52 9.96
C PRO A 45 4.64 -27.13 10.08
N GLU A 46 4.28 -26.46 11.17
CA GLU A 46 2.91 -25.98 11.45
C GLU A 46 2.59 -24.66 10.71
N GLY A 47 3.59 -24.00 10.16
CA GLY A 47 3.43 -22.77 9.38
C GLY A 47 3.75 -21.46 10.10
N HIS A 48 4.40 -21.51 11.26
CA HIS A 48 4.86 -20.31 11.96
C HIS A 48 6.08 -19.71 11.26
N LEU A 49 6.07 -18.40 10.97
CA LEU A 49 7.15 -17.70 10.30
C LEU A 49 8.21 -17.19 11.28
N ASP A 50 9.48 -17.53 11.05
CA ASP A 50 10.62 -16.84 11.68
C ASP A 50 10.80 -15.44 11.06
N ILE A 51 9.93 -14.51 11.48
CA ILE A 51 9.89 -13.14 10.96
C ILE A 51 11.18 -12.38 11.25
N GLY A 52 11.85 -12.65 12.38
CA GLY A 52 13.09 -11.99 12.76
C GLY A 52 14.24 -12.27 11.81
N LYS A 53 14.45 -13.55 11.44
CA LYS A 53 15.44 -13.93 10.41
C LYS A 53 15.05 -13.40 9.03
N THR A 54 13.76 -13.47 8.70
CA THR A 54 13.21 -13.00 7.42
C THR A 54 13.45 -11.50 7.22
N LEU A 55 13.00 -10.66 8.16
CA LEU A 55 13.19 -9.20 8.12
C LEU A 55 14.67 -8.83 8.00
N SER A 56 15.54 -9.53 8.73
CA SER A 56 16.98 -9.28 8.67
C SER A 56 17.57 -9.58 7.28
N ARG A 57 17.00 -10.54 6.55
CA ARG A 57 17.42 -10.88 5.18
C ARG A 57 16.87 -9.90 4.17
N ILE A 58 15.58 -9.54 4.27
CA ILE A 58 14.91 -8.53 3.45
C ILE A 58 15.67 -7.20 3.54
N GLN A 59 16.01 -6.75 4.74
CA GLN A 59 16.76 -5.50 4.95
C GLN A 59 18.14 -5.48 4.27
N ARG A 60 18.79 -6.64 4.11
CA ARG A 60 20.13 -6.74 3.51
C ARG A 60 20.09 -6.90 1.99
N GLY A 61 19.15 -7.69 1.49
CA GLY A 61 19.15 -8.17 0.10
C GLY A 61 17.86 -7.96 -0.67
N GLY A 62 16.81 -7.42 -0.05
CA GLY A 62 15.48 -7.31 -0.64
C GLY A 62 14.77 -8.65 -0.80
N ILE A 63 13.63 -8.60 -1.49
CA ILE A 63 12.74 -9.74 -1.76
C ILE A 63 12.80 -10.06 -3.25
N HIS A 64 12.93 -11.33 -3.59
CA HIS A 64 12.85 -11.80 -4.97
C HIS A 64 11.43 -11.52 -5.52
N PRO A 65 11.28 -10.95 -6.73
CA PRO A 65 9.96 -10.54 -7.25
C PRO A 65 8.90 -11.64 -7.20
N SER A 66 9.27 -12.88 -7.52
CA SER A 66 8.35 -14.04 -7.56
C SER A 66 7.69 -14.42 -6.23
N ILE A 67 8.11 -13.87 -5.10
CA ILE A 67 7.51 -14.14 -3.78
C ILE A 67 7.09 -12.85 -3.07
N ARG A 68 7.07 -11.70 -3.77
CA ARG A 68 6.73 -10.42 -3.15
C ARG A 68 5.31 -10.41 -2.63
N GLY A 69 4.34 -10.95 -3.38
CA GLY A 69 2.94 -11.07 -2.95
C GLY A 69 2.83 -11.75 -1.59
N GLU A 70 3.26 -13.01 -1.51
CA GLU A 70 3.24 -13.79 -0.26
C GLU A 70 3.96 -13.10 0.91
N VAL A 71 5.14 -12.53 0.67
CA VAL A 71 5.92 -11.86 1.73
C VAL A 71 5.22 -10.58 2.19
N TRP A 72 4.58 -9.84 1.27
CA TRP A 72 3.91 -8.59 1.58
C TRP A 72 2.67 -8.78 2.44
N GLU A 73 1.95 -9.89 2.31
CA GLU A 73 0.85 -10.22 3.23
C GLU A 73 1.31 -10.23 4.70
N PHE A 74 2.51 -10.75 4.99
CA PHE A 74 3.08 -10.66 6.34
C PHE A 74 3.61 -9.27 6.69
N LEU A 75 4.29 -8.60 5.74
CA LEU A 75 4.88 -7.28 6.01
C LEU A 75 3.82 -6.22 6.27
N LEU A 76 2.68 -6.28 5.58
CA LEU A 76 1.53 -5.39 5.74
C LEU A 76 0.63 -5.80 6.92
N GLY A 77 0.88 -6.95 7.53
CA GLY A 77 0.13 -7.42 8.70
C GLY A 77 -1.24 -7.99 8.32
N CYS A 78 -1.39 -8.50 7.10
CA CYS A 78 -2.50 -9.36 6.74
C CYS A 78 -2.44 -10.69 7.47
N TYR A 79 -1.23 -11.18 7.80
CA TYR A 79 -1.01 -12.39 8.57
C TYR A 79 -0.10 -12.16 9.76
N ASP A 80 -0.48 -12.68 10.94
CA ASP A 80 0.42 -12.78 12.10
C ASP A 80 1.50 -13.83 11.79
N PRO A 81 2.80 -13.53 11.94
CA PRO A 81 3.87 -14.53 11.83
C PRO A 81 3.70 -15.79 12.71
N ARG A 82 2.91 -15.69 13.78
CA ARG A 82 2.58 -16.79 14.70
C ARG A 82 1.34 -17.58 14.28
N SER A 83 0.71 -17.25 13.16
CA SER A 83 -0.36 -18.08 12.60
C SER A 83 0.19 -19.36 11.98
N THR A 84 -0.64 -20.39 11.97
CA THR A 84 -0.43 -21.65 11.24
C THR A 84 -0.83 -21.52 9.77
N PHE A 85 -0.56 -22.55 8.95
CA PHE A 85 -1.05 -22.58 7.57
C PHE A 85 -2.59 -22.59 7.50
N ASP A 86 -3.24 -23.42 8.31
CA ASP A 86 -4.70 -23.59 8.28
C ASP A 86 -5.42 -22.31 8.74
N GLU A 87 -4.92 -21.63 9.78
CA GLU A 87 -5.49 -20.35 10.23
C GLU A 87 -5.41 -19.28 9.14
N ARG A 88 -4.29 -19.21 8.39
CA ARG A 88 -4.15 -18.26 7.29
C ARG A 88 -5.06 -18.58 6.12
N GLU A 89 -5.27 -19.86 5.83
CA GLU A 89 -6.19 -20.27 4.77
C GLU A 89 -7.63 -19.93 5.14
N GLN A 90 -8.05 -20.22 6.37
CA GLN A 90 -9.36 -19.79 6.87
C GLN A 90 -9.53 -18.27 6.83
N MET A 91 -8.50 -17.52 7.27
CA MET A 91 -8.52 -16.06 7.22
C MET A 91 -8.61 -15.54 5.79
N ARG A 92 -7.89 -16.15 4.84
CA ARG A 92 -7.99 -15.83 3.40
C ARG A 92 -9.42 -16.05 2.92
N GLN A 93 -10.00 -17.22 3.19
CA GLN A 93 -11.36 -17.52 2.74
C GLN A 93 -12.38 -16.54 3.33
N ARG A 94 -12.32 -16.24 4.64
CA ARG A 94 -13.19 -15.25 5.28
C ARG A 94 -13.07 -13.87 4.63
N ARG A 95 -11.83 -13.41 4.41
CA ARG A 95 -11.52 -12.13 3.77
C ARG A 95 -12.04 -12.04 2.33
N ARG A 96 -11.90 -13.11 1.55
CA ARG A 96 -12.42 -13.20 0.18
C ARG A 96 -13.95 -13.13 0.15
N THR A 97 -14.61 -13.90 1.01
CA THR A 97 -16.08 -13.86 1.16
C THR A 97 -16.56 -12.47 1.58
N GLN A 98 -15.88 -11.85 2.55
CA GLN A 98 -16.24 -10.51 3.03
C GLN A 98 -16.10 -9.45 1.94
N TYR A 99 -14.99 -9.47 1.20
CA TYR A 99 -14.79 -8.56 0.07
C TYR A 99 -15.84 -8.76 -1.03
N ALA A 100 -16.14 -10.02 -1.38
CA ALA A 100 -17.18 -10.33 -2.37
C ALA A 100 -18.54 -9.76 -1.96
N ARG A 101 -18.91 -9.87 -0.68
CA ARG A 101 -20.15 -9.27 -0.14
C ARG A 101 -20.18 -7.75 -0.27
N TRP A 102 -19.09 -7.07 0.07
CA TRP A 102 -19.02 -5.61 -0.08
C TRP A 102 -19.04 -5.17 -1.54
N LYS A 103 -18.40 -5.93 -2.42
CA LYS A 103 -18.43 -5.68 -3.86
C LYS A 103 -19.83 -5.88 -4.42
N GLU A 104 -20.55 -6.91 -3.96
CA GLU A 104 -21.95 -7.16 -4.31
C GLU A 104 -22.85 -6.00 -3.87
N GLU A 105 -22.73 -5.56 -2.61
CA GLU A 105 -23.45 -4.38 -2.10
C GLU A 105 -23.19 -3.12 -2.94
N CYS A 106 -21.93 -2.86 -3.31
CA CYS A 106 -21.58 -1.76 -4.20
C CYS A 106 -22.19 -1.93 -5.60
N SER A 107 -22.27 -3.16 -6.11
CA SER A 107 -22.84 -3.46 -7.43
C SER A 107 -24.36 -3.32 -7.47
N GLU A 108 -25.06 -3.60 -6.35
CA GLU A 108 -26.50 -3.36 -6.23
C GLU A 108 -26.83 -1.86 -6.26
N ILE A 109 -25.95 -1.04 -5.68
CA ILE A 109 -26.07 0.43 -5.69
C ILE A 109 -25.65 0.99 -7.05
N PHE A 110 -24.53 0.54 -7.60
CA PHE A 110 -23.99 1.01 -8.88
C PHE A 110 -23.46 -0.17 -9.71
N PRO A 111 -24.26 -0.70 -10.66
CA PRO A 111 -23.97 -1.96 -11.39
C PRO A 111 -22.70 -1.98 -12.24
N VAL A 112 -21.99 -0.86 -12.37
CA VAL A 112 -20.67 -0.85 -13.02
C VAL A 112 -19.62 -1.52 -12.13
N VAL A 113 -19.74 -1.43 -10.79
CA VAL A 113 -18.83 -2.10 -9.85
C VAL A 113 -18.87 -3.60 -10.06
N GLY A 114 -17.70 -4.19 -10.33
CA GLY A 114 -17.58 -5.62 -10.61
C GLY A 114 -17.95 -6.05 -12.03
N SER A 115 -18.33 -5.12 -12.91
CA SER A 115 -18.72 -5.46 -14.29
C SER A 115 -17.54 -5.63 -15.26
N GLY A 116 -16.31 -5.41 -14.80
CA GLY A 116 -15.13 -5.32 -15.68
C GLY A 116 -15.02 -3.99 -16.43
N ARG A 117 -15.85 -3.01 -16.09
CA ARG A 117 -15.84 -1.65 -16.62
C ARG A 117 -15.63 -0.66 -15.48
N TYR A 118 -15.23 0.56 -15.84
CA TYR A 118 -15.12 1.70 -14.92
C TYR A 118 -15.55 2.96 -15.65
N ILE A 119 -15.85 4.01 -14.89
CA ILE A 119 -16.31 5.30 -15.41
C ILE A 119 -15.26 6.37 -15.21
N THR A 120 -15.20 7.37 -16.10
CA THR A 120 -14.35 8.55 -15.96
C THR A 120 -15.14 9.86 -15.99
N ALA A 121 -16.41 9.79 -16.39
CA ALA A 121 -17.33 10.92 -16.37
C ALA A 121 -18.04 10.99 -15.02
N PRO A 122 -18.40 12.20 -14.54
CA PRO A 122 -19.17 12.37 -13.32
C PRO A 122 -20.50 11.60 -13.41
N VAL A 123 -20.82 10.86 -12.35
CA VAL A 123 -22.07 10.13 -12.20
C VAL A 123 -23.24 11.11 -12.04
N ILE A 124 -23.01 12.21 -11.30
CA ILE A 124 -23.95 13.30 -11.09
C ILE A 124 -23.38 14.53 -11.79
N THR A 125 -23.97 14.91 -12.92
CA THR A 125 -23.65 16.15 -13.64
C THR A 125 -24.77 17.15 -13.40
N GLU A 126 -24.44 18.38 -12.99
CA GLU A 126 -25.40 19.49 -13.09
C GLU A 126 -25.51 20.03 -14.52
N ASP A 127 -24.53 19.78 -15.42
CA ASP A 127 -24.65 20.07 -16.85
C ASP A 127 -23.68 19.23 -17.69
N ASP A 128 -24.12 18.96 -18.92
CA ASP A 128 -23.57 18.04 -19.92
C ASP A 128 -22.17 18.46 -20.41
N ALA A 129 -21.15 17.62 -20.22
CA ALA A 129 -19.82 17.83 -20.78
C ALA A 129 -19.20 16.52 -21.29
N GLY A 130 -18.97 16.48 -22.61
CA GLY A 130 -18.55 15.33 -23.38
C GLY A 130 -17.20 14.73 -22.97
N SER A 131 -17.20 13.40 -22.85
CA SER A 131 -16.04 12.53 -22.62
C SER A 131 -16.05 11.36 -23.61
N SER A 132 -14.89 10.72 -23.79
CA SER A 132 -14.50 9.84 -24.89
C SER A 132 -15.10 8.42 -24.88
N ASP A 133 -16.05 8.12 -24.00
CA ASP A 133 -16.72 6.82 -23.92
C ASP A 133 -18.25 7.03 -23.78
N ALA A 134 -18.87 7.41 -24.89
CA ALA A 134 -20.29 7.79 -24.95
C ALA A 134 -21.22 6.70 -24.38
N ASP A 135 -20.86 5.43 -24.56
CA ASP A 135 -21.65 4.29 -24.10
C ASP A 135 -21.61 4.13 -22.57
N ALA A 136 -20.46 4.38 -21.92
CA ALA A 136 -20.35 4.33 -20.47
C ALA A 136 -21.08 5.52 -19.81
N ILE A 137 -21.05 6.69 -20.45
CA ILE A 137 -21.75 7.90 -19.98
C ILE A 137 -23.27 7.72 -20.09
N ALA A 138 -23.76 7.21 -21.22
CA ALA A 138 -25.18 6.92 -21.42
C ALA A 138 -25.69 5.90 -20.40
N ALA A 139 -24.96 4.79 -20.20
CA ALA A 139 -25.29 3.78 -19.20
C ALA A 139 -25.27 4.35 -17.77
N THR A 140 -24.31 5.21 -17.45
CA THR A 140 -24.23 5.87 -16.13
C THR A 140 -25.40 6.82 -15.90
N SER A 141 -25.78 7.61 -16.92
CA SER A 141 -26.93 8.53 -16.85
C SER A 141 -28.24 7.78 -16.61
N GLU A 142 -28.44 6.63 -17.26
CA GLU A 142 -29.62 5.79 -17.05
C GLU A 142 -29.67 5.19 -15.64
N ILE A 143 -28.55 4.65 -15.15
CA ILE A 143 -28.44 4.09 -13.78
C ILE A 143 -28.79 5.17 -12.74
N VAL A 144 -28.29 6.39 -12.91
CA VAL A 144 -28.52 7.50 -11.97
C VAL A 144 -29.97 7.97 -11.99
N LYS A 145 -30.58 8.03 -13.18
CA LYS A 145 -32.02 8.31 -13.31
C LYS A 145 -32.85 7.24 -12.61
N GLU A 146 -32.49 5.97 -12.75
CA GLU A 146 -33.18 4.88 -12.07
C GLU A 146 -33.02 4.97 -10.54
N LEU A 147 -31.80 5.22 -10.06
CA LEU A 147 -31.51 5.38 -8.63
C LEU A 147 -32.31 6.53 -8.00
N THR A 148 -32.38 7.67 -8.70
CA THR A 148 -33.11 8.86 -8.24
C THR A 148 -34.64 8.68 -8.33
N SER A 149 -35.12 7.80 -9.23
CA SER A 149 -36.55 7.51 -9.37
C SER A 149 -37.14 6.73 -8.19
N ARG A 150 -36.29 6.01 -7.44
CA ARG A 150 -36.68 5.19 -6.27
C ARG A 150 -36.85 6.01 -4.97
N GLY A 151 -36.58 7.31 -5.00
CA GLY A 151 -36.68 8.21 -3.85
C GLY A 151 -35.37 8.97 -3.58
N PRO A 152 -35.32 9.83 -2.54
CA PRO A 152 -34.11 10.55 -2.17
C PRO A 152 -33.01 9.57 -1.74
N LEU A 153 -31.83 9.68 -2.37
CA LEU A 153 -30.67 8.88 -2.03
C LEU A 153 -30.08 9.31 -0.69
N ASP A 154 -29.52 8.33 0.05
CA ASP A 154 -28.76 8.62 1.26
C ASP A 154 -27.52 9.48 0.92
N LYS A 155 -27.17 10.40 1.81
CA LYS A 155 -25.98 11.23 1.74
C LYS A 155 -24.71 10.38 1.57
N LYS A 156 -24.63 9.20 2.22
CA LYS A 156 -23.50 8.26 2.05
C LYS A 156 -23.37 7.82 0.58
N VAL A 157 -24.48 7.43 -0.03
CA VAL A 157 -24.54 6.98 -1.42
C VAL A 157 -24.18 8.11 -2.38
N ILE A 158 -24.76 9.30 -2.20
CA ILE A 158 -24.45 10.46 -3.03
C ILE A 158 -22.96 10.79 -2.98
N GLN A 159 -22.38 10.86 -1.78
CA GLN A 159 -20.97 11.18 -1.60
C GLN A 159 -20.07 10.14 -2.26
N TRP A 160 -20.40 8.86 -2.14
CA TRP A 160 -19.66 7.78 -2.79
C TRP A 160 -19.77 7.81 -4.32
N LEU A 161 -20.97 8.00 -4.88
CA LEU A 161 -21.15 8.13 -6.33
C LEU A 161 -20.34 9.31 -6.91
N LEU A 162 -20.24 10.41 -6.16
CA LEU A 162 -19.42 11.56 -6.56
C LEU A 162 -17.92 11.24 -6.60
N THR A 163 -17.40 10.27 -5.82
CA THR A 163 -15.97 9.91 -5.86
C THR A 163 -15.62 8.96 -7.01
N LEU A 164 -16.56 8.16 -7.50
CA LEU A 164 -16.30 7.10 -8.49
C LEU A 164 -15.65 7.59 -9.79
N HIS A 165 -16.04 8.77 -10.29
CA HIS A 165 -15.45 9.33 -11.49
C HIS A 165 -14.00 9.80 -11.25
N GLN A 166 -13.71 10.37 -10.08
CA GLN A 166 -12.36 10.79 -9.70
C GLN A 166 -11.44 9.58 -9.59
N ILE A 167 -11.93 8.47 -9.02
CA ILE A 167 -11.21 7.19 -9.01
C ILE A 167 -10.90 6.76 -10.43
N GLY A 168 -11.87 6.82 -11.35
CA GLY A 168 -11.66 6.43 -12.74
C GLY A 168 -10.62 7.28 -13.47
N LEU A 169 -10.66 8.61 -13.29
CA LEU A 169 -9.65 9.52 -13.84
C LEU A 169 -8.25 9.16 -13.34
N ASP A 170 -8.13 8.79 -12.06
CA ASP A 170 -6.88 8.37 -11.44
C ASP A 170 -6.42 6.99 -11.94
N VAL A 171 -7.33 6.04 -12.13
CA VAL A 171 -7.06 4.71 -12.68
C VAL A 171 -6.46 4.81 -14.09
N VAL A 172 -7.05 5.62 -14.97
CA VAL A 172 -6.57 5.78 -16.36
C VAL A 172 -5.15 6.31 -16.44
N ARG A 173 -4.74 7.15 -15.48
CA ARG A 173 -3.40 7.75 -15.45
C ARG A 173 -2.35 6.93 -14.69
N THR A 174 -2.77 5.92 -13.91
CA THR A 174 -1.90 5.11 -13.05
C THR A 174 -0.96 4.25 -13.88
N ASP A 175 0.35 4.32 -13.60
CA ASP A 175 1.41 3.44 -14.12
C ASP A 175 1.31 3.09 -15.62
N ARG A 176 0.94 4.07 -16.46
CA ARG A 176 0.70 3.89 -17.90
C ARG A 176 1.89 3.32 -18.68
N THR A 177 3.10 3.37 -18.12
CA THR A 177 4.30 2.81 -18.74
C THR A 177 4.39 1.29 -18.60
N LEU A 178 3.57 0.66 -17.75
CA LEU A 178 3.60 -0.78 -17.54
C LEU A 178 2.66 -1.49 -18.53
N VAL A 179 3.14 -2.61 -19.08
CA VAL A 179 2.34 -3.51 -19.93
C VAL A 179 1.17 -4.09 -19.13
N PHE A 180 1.32 -4.24 -17.82
CA PHE A 180 0.27 -4.74 -16.91
C PHE A 180 -1.07 -4.01 -17.09
N TYR A 181 -1.03 -2.68 -17.30
CA TYR A 181 -2.24 -1.85 -17.46
C TYR A 181 -2.70 -1.71 -18.92
N GLU A 182 -2.14 -2.48 -19.87
CA GLU A 182 -2.77 -2.65 -21.19
C GLU A 182 -4.02 -3.52 -21.09
N ASN A 183 -4.05 -4.46 -20.15
CA ASN A 183 -5.25 -5.26 -19.89
C ASN A 183 -6.30 -4.40 -19.16
N LYS A 184 -7.46 -4.20 -19.80
CA LYS A 184 -8.60 -3.48 -19.23
C LYS A 184 -9.11 -4.12 -17.94
N GLU A 185 -8.99 -5.44 -17.79
CA GLU A 185 -9.38 -6.15 -16.57
C GLU A 185 -8.55 -5.71 -15.35
N ASN A 186 -7.27 -5.39 -15.54
CA ASN A 186 -6.42 -4.90 -14.45
C ASN A 186 -6.79 -3.48 -14.03
N LEU A 187 -7.21 -2.63 -14.99
CA LEU A 187 -7.72 -1.30 -14.71
C LEU A 187 -9.08 -1.35 -13.99
N SER A 188 -9.99 -2.22 -14.44
CA SER A 188 -11.27 -2.41 -13.74
C SER A 188 -11.07 -2.99 -12.35
N LYS A 189 -10.13 -3.93 -12.17
CA LYS A 189 -9.74 -4.47 -10.87
C LYS A 189 -9.24 -3.38 -9.92
N LEU A 190 -8.39 -2.46 -10.41
CA LEU A 190 -7.93 -1.30 -9.65
C LEU A 190 -9.09 -0.39 -9.23
N TRP A 191 -9.99 -0.11 -10.18
CA TRP A 191 -11.15 0.74 -9.92
C TRP A 191 -12.12 0.11 -8.91
N ASP A 192 -12.43 -1.18 -9.06
CA ASP A 192 -13.32 -1.92 -8.15
C ASP A 192 -12.79 -1.90 -6.72
N ILE A 193 -11.50 -2.19 -6.51
CA ILE A 193 -10.88 -2.18 -5.16
C ILE A 193 -11.00 -0.79 -4.52
N LEU A 194 -10.72 0.28 -5.28
CA LEU A 194 -10.78 1.65 -4.78
C LEU A 194 -12.22 2.10 -4.52
N ALA A 195 -13.17 1.71 -5.38
CA ALA A 195 -14.59 1.99 -5.21
C ALA A 195 -15.13 1.30 -3.95
N VAL A 196 -14.83 0.01 -3.76
CA VAL A 196 -15.21 -0.74 -2.56
C VAL A 196 -14.55 -0.14 -1.32
N TYR A 197 -13.26 0.23 -1.36
CA TYR A 197 -12.60 0.87 -0.22
C TYR A 197 -13.32 2.17 0.19
N ALA A 198 -13.61 3.05 -0.78
CA ALA A 198 -14.29 4.33 -0.53
C ALA A 198 -15.73 4.17 0.01
N TRP A 199 -16.37 3.02 -0.24
CA TRP A 199 -17.68 2.68 0.33
C TRP A 199 -17.61 2.24 1.80
N ILE A 200 -16.56 1.49 2.15
CA ILE A 200 -16.37 0.90 3.48
C ILE A 200 -15.80 1.90 4.48
N ASP A 201 -14.77 2.65 4.08
CA ASP A 201 -14.14 3.67 4.91
C ASP A 201 -14.60 5.05 4.43
N THR A 202 -15.76 5.49 4.90
CA THR A 202 -16.35 6.78 4.49
C THR A 202 -15.62 7.99 5.06
N ASP A 203 -14.87 7.81 6.14
CA ASP A 203 -14.14 8.88 6.80
C ASP A 203 -12.90 9.26 5.98
N VAL A 204 -12.20 8.26 5.44
CA VAL A 204 -11.10 8.48 4.49
C VAL A 204 -11.61 8.68 3.07
N GLY A 205 -12.60 7.87 2.66
CA GLY A 205 -13.14 7.82 1.31
C GLY A 205 -12.07 7.50 0.28
N TYR A 206 -12.02 8.34 -0.77
CA TYR A 206 -10.95 8.30 -1.77
C TYR A 206 -10.22 9.63 -1.82
N CYS A 207 -8.89 9.56 -1.73
CA CYS A 207 -7.99 10.69 -1.90
C CYS A 207 -7.08 10.47 -3.10
N GLN A 208 -6.78 11.55 -3.82
CA GLN A 208 -5.91 11.53 -4.99
C GLN A 208 -4.55 10.88 -4.66
N GLY A 209 -4.13 9.92 -5.49
CA GLY A 209 -2.88 9.16 -5.30
C GLY A 209 -3.05 7.82 -4.58
N MET A 210 -4.25 7.50 -4.06
CA MET A 210 -4.53 6.16 -3.54
C MET A 210 -4.46 5.07 -4.62
N SER A 211 -4.69 5.42 -5.90
CA SER A 211 -4.49 4.48 -7.01
C SER A 211 -3.04 4.05 -7.17
N ASP A 212 -2.09 4.97 -6.97
CA ASP A 212 -0.65 4.68 -7.02
C ASP A 212 -0.21 3.80 -5.84
N LEU A 213 -0.91 3.88 -4.70
CA LEU A 213 -0.68 3.00 -3.55
C LEU A 213 -1.28 1.60 -3.75
N CYS A 214 -2.41 1.51 -4.45
CA CYS A 214 -3.11 0.26 -4.73
C CYS A 214 -2.47 -0.51 -5.89
N SER A 215 -1.90 0.18 -6.88
CA SER A 215 -1.28 -0.41 -8.07
C SER A 215 -0.28 -1.54 -7.76
N PRO A 216 0.69 -1.36 -6.82
CA PRO A 216 1.57 -2.45 -6.44
C PRO A 216 0.84 -3.68 -5.87
N MET A 217 -0.31 -3.51 -5.19
CA MET A 217 -1.04 -4.63 -4.59
C MET A 217 -1.62 -5.52 -5.67
N ILE A 218 -2.29 -4.94 -6.68
CA ILE A 218 -2.89 -5.72 -7.76
C ILE A 218 -1.86 -6.37 -8.67
N MET A 219 -0.67 -5.77 -8.79
CA MET A 219 0.44 -6.35 -9.54
C MET A 219 1.11 -7.52 -8.81
N LEU A 220 1.06 -7.53 -7.48
CA LEU A 220 1.71 -8.55 -6.65
C LEU A 220 0.78 -9.70 -6.26
N LEU A 221 -0.53 -9.48 -6.27
CA LEU A 221 -1.55 -10.41 -5.78
C LEU A 221 -2.54 -10.72 -6.89
N GLU A 222 -2.61 -12.00 -7.25
CA GLU A 222 -3.46 -12.48 -8.33
C GLU A 222 -4.95 -12.31 -8.01
N ASP A 223 -5.35 -12.60 -6.77
CA ASP A 223 -6.72 -12.45 -6.31
C ASP A 223 -7.04 -10.99 -5.95
N GLU A 224 -8.23 -10.52 -6.32
CA GLU A 224 -8.67 -9.14 -6.09
C GLU A 224 -8.89 -8.83 -4.61
N ALA A 225 -9.49 -9.77 -3.87
CA ALA A 225 -9.75 -9.56 -2.46
C ALA A 225 -8.45 -9.53 -1.65
N ASP A 226 -7.49 -10.39 -1.98
CA ASP A 226 -6.19 -10.38 -1.30
C ASP A 226 -5.47 -9.03 -1.53
N ALA A 227 -5.56 -8.48 -2.75
CA ALA A 227 -5.07 -7.15 -3.07
C ALA A 227 -5.79 -6.05 -2.29
N PHE A 228 -7.13 -6.10 -2.21
CA PHE A 228 -7.92 -5.19 -1.39
C PHE A 228 -7.48 -5.19 0.07
N TRP A 229 -7.32 -6.36 0.68
CA TRP A 229 -6.94 -6.45 2.09
C TRP A 229 -5.50 -6.00 2.35
N CYS A 230 -4.58 -6.20 1.41
CA CYS A 230 -3.24 -5.63 1.51
C CYS A 230 -3.27 -4.10 1.40
N PHE A 231 -4.08 -3.57 0.48
CA PHE A 231 -4.29 -2.13 0.32
C PHE A 231 -4.93 -1.50 1.57
N GLU A 232 -5.98 -2.12 2.11
CA GLU A 232 -6.66 -1.68 3.33
C GLU A 232 -5.70 -1.60 4.51
N ARG A 233 -4.88 -2.64 4.71
CA ARG A 233 -3.86 -2.67 5.77
C ARG A 233 -2.78 -1.61 5.58
N LEU A 234 -2.42 -1.29 4.34
CA LEU A 234 -1.53 -0.18 4.03
C LEU A 234 -2.15 1.16 4.42
N MET A 235 -3.40 1.41 4.02
CA MET A 235 -4.12 2.66 4.33
C MET A 235 -4.28 2.87 5.83
N ARG A 236 -4.68 1.83 6.57
CA ARG A 236 -4.76 1.88 8.05
C ARG A 236 -3.44 2.28 8.68
N ARG A 237 -2.34 1.68 8.24
CA ARG A 237 -1.01 2.02 8.76
C ARG A 237 -0.68 3.48 8.48
N LEU A 238 -0.93 3.98 7.28
CA LEU A 238 -0.67 5.38 6.95
C LEU A 238 -1.50 6.34 7.81
N MET A 239 -2.78 6.01 8.08
CA MET A 239 -3.64 6.82 8.94
C MET A 239 -3.23 6.80 10.41
N MET A 240 -2.82 5.64 10.94
CA MET A 240 -2.30 5.57 12.31
C MET A 240 -1.12 6.53 12.53
N TRP A 241 -0.22 6.64 11.55
CA TRP A 241 0.92 7.58 11.62
C TRP A 241 0.54 9.04 11.39
N ALA A 242 -0.53 9.31 10.64
CA ALA A 242 -0.96 10.68 10.31
C ALA A 242 -1.76 11.34 11.43
N LEU A 243 -2.48 10.55 12.25
CA LEU A 243 -3.46 11.06 13.22
C LEU A 243 -3.07 10.88 14.70
N GLU A 244 -1.79 10.61 15.03
CA GLU A 244 -1.35 10.30 16.40
C GLU A 244 -2.22 9.19 17.06
N TYR A 245 -2.60 8.18 16.28
CA TYR A 245 -3.57 7.18 16.69
C TYR A 245 -2.93 6.12 17.61
N ASP A 246 -3.65 5.75 18.66
CA ASP A 246 -3.18 4.86 19.73
C ASP A 246 -2.81 3.45 19.22
N PRO A 247 -1.58 2.96 19.44
CA PRO A 247 -1.15 1.62 19.06
C PRO A 247 -1.93 0.48 19.74
N ASP A 248 -2.56 0.71 20.90
CA ASP A 248 -3.33 -0.30 21.64
C ASP A 248 -4.75 -0.50 21.07
N LEU A 249 -5.17 0.35 20.12
CA LEU A 249 -6.45 0.18 19.42
C LEU A 249 -6.46 -1.04 18.48
N PHE A 250 -5.29 -1.59 18.17
CA PHE A 250 -5.14 -2.76 17.30
C PHE A 250 -5.79 -4.03 17.89
N ASP A 251 -5.73 -4.21 19.22
CA ASP A 251 -6.30 -5.41 19.88
C ASP A 251 -7.85 -5.34 19.98
N MET A 252 -8.45 -4.14 19.95
CA MET A 252 -9.91 -3.99 20.10
C MET A 252 -10.74 -4.31 18.83
N TYR A 253 -10.12 -4.34 17.64
CA TYR A 253 -10.86 -4.60 16.39
C TYR A 253 -10.82 -6.06 15.92
N GLU A 254 -9.96 -6.92 16.47
CA GLU A 254 -10.11 -8.37 16.26
C GLU A 254 -11.25 -8.96 17.10
N GLU A 255 -11.64 -8.31 18.20
CA GLU A 255 -12.67 -8.83 19.13
C GLU A 255 -14.13 -8.61 18.66
N SER A 256 -14.39 -7.70 17.70
CA SER A 256 -15.77 -7.35 17.35
C SER A 256 -16.52 -8.38 16.48
N ASP A 257 -15.87 -9.43 15.98
CA ASP A 257 -16.50 -10.46 15.12
C ASP A 257 -16.73 -11.82 15.81
N SER A 258 -16.41 -11.95 17.10
CA SER A 258 -16.72 -13.16 17.87
C SER A 258 -17.27 -12.84 19.25
N ALA A 259 -18.48 -12.29 19.29
CA ALA A 259 -19.28 -12.28 20.51
C ALA A 259 -19.81 -13.70 20.81
N SER A 260 -18.94 -14.58 21.30
CA SER A 260 -19.28 -15.62 22.28
C SER A 260 -18.03 -16.38 22.75
N ASP A 261 -17.87 -16.43 24.07
CA ASP A 261 -17.08 -17.34 24.88
C ASP A 261 -15.62 -16.99 25.30
N LYS A 262 -15.61 -16.46 26.55
CA LYS A 262 -14.70 -16.73 27.67
C LYS A 262 -13.38 -15.96 27.74
N ALA A 263 -13.43 -14.98 28.64
CA ALA A 263 -12.30 -14.38 29.32
C ALA A 263 -11.45 -15.42 30.08
N GLU A 264 -10.15 -15.45 29.80
CA GLU A 264 -9.12 -15.78 30.79
C GLU A 264 -7.81 -15.07 30.45
N GLY A 265 -7.32 -14.26 31.40
CA GLY A 265 -6.25 -13.29 31.19
C GLY A 265 -4.91 -13.89 30.77
N SER A 266 -4.36 -13.41 29.66
CA SER A 266 -2.98 -13.67 29.27
C SER A 266 -2.07 -12.54 29.76
N LYS A 267 -1.30 -12.82 30.82
CA LYS A 267 -0.17 -11.98 31.23
C LYS A 267 0.79 -11.79 30.04
N GLY A 268 0.97 -10.54 29.61
CA GLY A 268 1.83 -10.17 28.48
C GLY A 268 3.24 -10.75 28.59
N ARG A 269 3.52 -11.80 27.80
CA ARG A 269 4.89 -12.28 27.56
C ARG A 269 5.61 -11.20 26.74
N ALA A 270 6.69 -10.65 27.28
CA ALA A 270 7.49 -9.62 26.61
C ALA A 270 7.88 -10.07 25.18
N LYS A 271 7.28 -9.42 24.17
CA LYS A 271 7.53 -9.70 22.75
C LYS A 271 9.04 -9.50 22.49
N SER A 272 9.74 -10.56 22.06
CA SER A 272 11.18 -10.47 21.78
C SER A 272 11.45 -9.39 20.73
N ILE A 273 12.37 -8.46 21.01
CA ILE A 273 12.74 -7.30 20.15
C ILE A 273 13.04 -7.72 18.70
N ARG A 274 13.43 -8.99 18.46
CA ARG A 274 13.77 -9.52 17.13
C ARG A 274 12.61 -9.51 16.12
N HIS A 275 11.36 -9.42 16.58
CA HIS A 275 10.17 -9.40 15.71
C HIS A 275 9.95 -8.05 15.03
N TYR A 276 10.60 -6.99 15.52
CA TYR A 276 10.42 -5.65 14.98
C TYR A 276 11.44 -5.29 13.90
N GLY A 277 11.08 -4.32 13.06
CA GLY A 277 11.95 -3.73 12.06
C GLY A 277 13.18 -3.04 12.67
N LYS A 278 14.16 -2.67 11.84
CA LYS A 278 15.42 -2.10 12.33
C LYS A 278 15.21 -0.76 13.05
N PHE A 279 14.22 0.01 12.63
CA PHE A 279 13.88 1.31 13.21
C PHE A 279 13.28 1.17 14.61
N GLU A 280 12.22 0.37 14.78
CA GLU A 280 11.56 0.21 16.08
C GLU A 280 12.49 -0.45 17.10
N ARG A 281 13.32 -1.42 16.65
CA ARG A 281 14.36 -2.02 17.52
C ARG A 281 15.36 -1.00 18.04
N GLU A 282 15.69 0.03 17.26
CA GLU A 282 16.59 1.10 17.70
C GLU A 282 15.90 2.03 18.70
N ASN A 283 14.60 2.32 18.52
CA ASN A 283 13.81 3.10 19.49
C ASN A 283 13.72 2.37 20.83
N MET A 284 13.31 1.09 20.83
CA MET A 284 13.16 0.31 22.05
C MET A 284 14.46 0.17 22.85
N LYS A 285 15.60 -0.01 22.17
CA LYS A 285 16.92 -0.08 22.82
C LYS A 285 17.35 1.24 23.46
N ASN A 286 16.85 2.36 22.95
CA ASN A 286 17.28 3.67 23.41
C ASN A 286 16.40 4.24 24.52
N GLY A 287 15.33 3.54 24.92
CA GLY A 287 14.31 4.06 25.82
C GLY A 287 13.47 5.09 25.06
N ALA A 288 12.15 4.91 25.02
CA ALA A 288 11.28 6.00 24.60
C ALA A 288 11.51 7.13 25.60
N GLY A 289 11.93 8.30 25.12
CA GLY A 289 11.82 9.51 25.93
C GLY A 289 10.34 9.76 26.25
N THR A 290 10.05 10.74 27.09
CA THR A 290 8.67 11.17 27.38
C THR A 290 7.90 11.63 26.12
N GLU A 291 8.59 11.90 25.01
CA GLU A 291 8.00 12.19 23.70
C GLU A 291 7.98 10.96 22.78
N ALA A 292 6.87 10.81 22.04
CA ALA A 292 6.72 9.79 21.01
C ALA A 292 7.84 9.92 19.94
N PRO A 293 8.45 8.80 19.51
CA PRO A 293 9.54 8.86 18.55
C PRO A 293 9.06 9.34 17.17
N LEU A 294 9.76 10.33 16.59
CA LEU A 294 9.50 10.82 15.23
C LEU A 294 9.49 9.68 14.20
N PRO A 295 8.57 9.68 13.22
CA PRO A 295 8.44 8.58 12.27
C PRO A 295 9.64 8.49 11.33
N ILE A 296 9.95 7.27 10.87
CA ILE A 296 11.07 7.01 9.95
C ILE A 296 10.95 7.78 8.62
N SER A 297 9.73 8.12 8.19
CA SER A 297 9.44 8.93 7.01
C SER A 297 10.13 10.30 7.06
N VAL A 298 10.16 10.96 8.22
CA VAL A 298 10.85 12.25 8.42
C VAL A 298 12.35 12.09 8.17
N PHE A 299 12.96 11.02 8.68
CA PHE A 299 14.37 10.75 8.45
C PHE A 299 14.67 10.30 7.02
N LEU A 300 13.72 9.66 6.34
CA LEU A 300 13.81 9.34 4.91
C LEU A 300 13.84 10.61 4.07
N VAL A 301 12.89 11.52 4.28
CA VAL A 301 12.87 12.83 3.59
C VAL A 301 14.16 13.59 3.86
N ALA A 302 14.59 13.68 5.12
CA ALA A 302 15.85 14.35 5.47
C ALA A 302 17.08 13.70 4.80
N SER A 303 17.10 12.38 4.66
CA SER A 303 18.17 11.65 3.96
C SER A 303 18.22 12.00 2.48
N VAL A 304 17.06 12.08 1.83
CA VAL A 304 16.92 12.45 0.42
C VAL A 304 17.32 13.91 0.18
N LEU A 305 16.79 14.85 0.98
CA LEU A 305 17.12 16.26 0.88
C LEU A 305 18.61 16.53 1.13
N LYS A 306 19.22 15.79 2.06
CA LYS A 306 20.64 15.93 2.36
C LYS A 306 21.53 15.65 1.15
N ASP A 307 21.16 14.70 0.29
CA ASP A 307 21.93 14.37 -0.92
C ASP A 307 21.99 15.54 -1.93
N LYS A 308 21.03 16.48 -1.90
CA LYS A 308 21.01 17.68 -2.74
C LYS A 308 21.23 18.99 -1.96
N SER A 309 21.47 18.90 -0.66
CA SER A 309 21.59 20.09 0.22
C SER A 309 22.57 21.14 -0.30
N ALA A 310 23.73 20.73 -0.82
CA ALA A 310 24.70 21.67 -1.40
C ALA A 310 24.10 22.46 -2.58
N LYS A 311 23.47 21.76 -3.54
CA LYS A 311 22.82 22.40 -4.70
C LYS A 311 21.65 23.28 -4.28
N LEU A 312 20.81 22.81 -3.36
CA LEU A 312 19.68 23.58 -2.85
C LEU A 312 20.15 24.89 -2.20
N LEU A 313 21.23 24.85 -1.42
CA LEU A 313 21.78 26.03 -0.75
C LEU A 313 22.50 27.00 -1.69
N THR A 314 23.03 26.53 -2.84
CA THR A 314 23.82 27.37 -3.76
C THR A 314 23.04 27.83 -4.99
N GLU A 315 22.11 27.00 -5.49
CA GLU A 315 21.43 27.21 -6.78
C GLU A 315 19.98 27.66 -6.62
N ALA A 316 19.29 27.31 -5.52
CA ALA A 316 17.88 27.66 -5.37
C ALA A 316 17.71 29.13 -4.93
N ARG A 317 17.05 29.94 -5.75
CA ARG A 317 16.75 31.35 -5.46
C ARG A 317 15.26 31.59 -5.18
N GLY A 318 14.43 30.56 -5.36
CA GLY A 318 13.00 30.58 -5.06
C GLY A 318 12.41 29.17 -5.03
N LEU A 319 11.10 29.08 -4.79
CA LEU A 319 10.39 27.80 -4.68
C LEU A 319 10.45 27.00 -5.99
N ASP A 320 10.34 27.66 -7.14
CA ASP A 320 10.39 27.00 -8.45
C ASP A 320 11.73 26.29 -8.69
N ASP A 321 12.84 26.92 -8.28
CA ASP A 321 14.16 26.31 -8.36
C ASP A 321 14.27 25.09 -7.44
N VAL A 322 13.71 25.17 -6.23
CA VAL A 322 13.65 24.04 -5.30
C VAL A 322 12.89 22.88 -5.94
N VAL A 323 11.70 23.14 -6.49
CA VAL A 323 10.87 22.12 -7.17
C VAL A 323 11.64 21.50 -8.34
N LYS A 324 12.30 22.32 -9.17
CA LYS A 324 13.10 21.85 -10.30
C LYS A 324 14.26 20.95 -9.85
N ILE A 325 15.04 21.38 -8.86
CA ILE A 325 16.18 20.62 -8.31
C ILE A 325 15.72 19.29 -7.70
N LEU A 326 14.55 19.27 -7.05
CA LEU A 326 13.98 18.06 -6.45
C LEU A 326 13.37 17.14 -7.51
N ASN A 327 12.74 17.66 -8.56
CA ASN A 327 12.20 16.88 -9.66
C ASN A 327 13.29 16.11 -10.42
N ASP A 328 14.50 16.67 -10.53
CA ASP A 328 15.66 15.95 -11.10
C ASP A 328 16.07 14.71 -10.28
N MET A 329 15.60 14.59 -9.03
CA MET A 329 15.80 13.36 -8.23
C MET A 329 14.76 12.29 -8.52
N THR A 330 13.56 12.69 -8.95
CA THR A 330 12.46 11.77 -9.25
C THR A 330 12.90 10.84 -10.37
N GLY A 331 12.80 9.52 -10.14
CA GLY A 331 13.30 8.49 -11.05
C GLY A 331 14.78 8.09 -10.86
N ASN A 332 15.63 8.93 -10.27
CA ASN A 332 17.05 8.64 -10.07
C ASN A 332 17.43 8.25 -8.62
N LEU A 333 16.46 8.30 -7.71
CA LEU A 333 16.66 8.04 -6.30
C LEU A 333 17.14 6.61 -6.01
N ASP A 334 18.23 6.47 -5.25
CA ASP A 334 18.66 5.17 -4.71
C ASP A 334 17.98 4.91 -3.36
N ALA A 335 16.91 4.12 -3.38
CA ALA A 335 16.13 3.77 -2.19
C ALA A 335 16.99 3.14 -1.07
N LYS A 336 17.99 2.33 -1.42
CA LYS A 336 18.86 1.70 -0.41
C LYS A 336 19.77 2.73 0.26
N LYS A 337 20.30 3.68 -0.52
CA LYS A 337 21.09 4.80 0.00
C LYS A 337 20.23 5.69 0.90
N ALA A 338 19.03 6.05 0.45
CA ALA A 338 18.08 6.86 1.21
C ALA A 338 17.74 6.22 2.56
N CYS A 339 17.33 4.95 2.59
CA CYS A 339 17.05 4.20 3.83
C CYS A 339 18.27 4.09 4.75
N SER A 340 19.46 3.86 4.19
CA SER A 340 20.69 3.77 4.98
C SER A 340 21.07 5.12 5.60
N GLY A 341 20.90 6.22 4.86
CA GLY A 341 21.10 7.58 5.36
C GLY A 341 20.09 7.95 6.45
N ALA A 342 18.81 7.60 6.27
CA ALA A 342 17.76 7.80 7.26
C ALA A 342 18.09 7.12 8.60
N MET A 343 18.50 5.85 8.56
CA MET A 343 18.93 5.13 9.76
C MET A 343 20.14 5.77 10.46
N LYS A 344 21.07 6.37 9.70
CA LYS A 344 22.22 7.10 10.28
C LYS A 344 21.78 8.42 10.93
N LEU A 345 20.87 9.16 10.28
CA LEU A 345 20.32 10.41 10.81
C LEU A 345 19.53 10.14 12.10
N HIS A 346 18.67 9.13 12.09
CA HIS A 346 17.91 8.71 13.25
C HIS A 346 18.80 8.35 14.45
N LYS A 347 19.86 7.56 14.24
CA LYS A 347 20.83 7.25 15.31
C LYS A 347 21.53 8.50 15.86
N LYS A 348 21.81 9.50 15.01
CA LYS A 348 22.38 10.79 15.47
C LYS A 348 21.36 11.59 16.28
N TYR A 349 20.10 11.58 15.85
CA TYR A 349 18.99 12.22 16.56
C TYR A 349 18.83 11.63 17.97
N LEU A 350 18.67 10.31 18.09
CA LEU A 350 18.53 9.63 19.39
C LEU A 350 19.71 9.91 20.34
N LYS A 351 20.95 9.95 19.81
CA LYS A 351 22.14 10.29 20.62
C LYS A 351 22.15 11.72 21.14
N LYS A 352 21.52 12.66 20.41
CA LYS A 352 21.39 14.06 20.84
C LYS A 352 20.23 14.24 21.80
N ALA A 353 19.08 13.62 21.50
CA ALA A 353 17.89 13.65 22.35
C ALA A 353 18.14 13.10 23.76
N LYS A 354 19.08 12.15 23.92
CA LYS A 354 19.53 11.64 25.23
C LYS A 354 20.44 12.59 26.03
N LYS A 355 20.97 13.63 25.40
CA LYS A 355 21.92 14.58 26.03
C LYS A 355 21.25 15.86 26.50
N THR A 356 20.13 16.21 25.88
CA THR A 356 19.09 17.09 26.42
C THR A 356 18.29 16.33 27.47
#